data_AF-A0A841DVR9-F1
#
_entry.id   AF-A0A841DVR9-F1
#
_cell.length_a   1.000
_cell.length_b   1.000
_cell.length_c   1.000
_cell.angle_alpha   90.00
_cell.angle_beta   90.00
_cell.angle_gamma   90.00
#
_symmetry.space_group_name_H-M   'P 1'
#
loop_
_entity.id
_entity.type
_entity.pdbx_description
1 polymer ?
#
loop_
_entity_poly.entity_id
_entity_poly.type
_entity_poly.pdbx_seq_one_letter_code
_entity_poly.pdbx_strand_id
1 'polypeptide(L)'
;MVEGARLFDPEHVGYLLKVNLSDQQFTDFQQLPPWRALVPAVIDEIIRFTGHHVIAPQTVLVESYWHELEAGLRSRGHDVVHVLLDADADTLHDRIDADPTGTDIRPWRHQHVDTYLAARPWLTASADLVINTTTTPATPATTRIHNHLTKPKAG
;
A
#
# COMPACT_ATOMS: atom_id res chain seq x y z
N MET A 1 8.82 -5.79 13.56
CA MET A 1 7.77 -6.57 12.88
C MET A 1 6.65 -6.80 13.88
N VAL A 2 5.39 -6.66 13.48
CA VAL A 2 4.26 -7.13 14.31
C VAL A 2 4.41 -8.64 14.43
N GLU A 3 4.36 -9.17 15.64
CA GLU A 3 4.48 -10.60 15.88
C GLU A 3 3.35 -11.34 15.15
N GLY A 4 3.67 -12.45 14.48
CA GLY A 4 2.68 -13.18 13.68
C GLY A 4 2.19 -12.46 12.42
N ALA A 5 2.93 -11.46 11.91
CA ALA A 5 2.63 -10.80 10.64
C ALA A 5 3.61 -11.20 9.53
N ARG A 6 3.10 -11.33 8.30
CA ARG A 6 3.85 -11.63 7.07
C ARG A 6 3.85 -10.43 6.14
N LEU A 7 4.97 -10.18 5.48
CA LEU A 7 5.04 -9.22 4.40
C LEU A 7 4.53 -9.88 3.10
N PHE A 8 3.60 -9.22 2.43
CA PHE A 8 3.15 -9.59 1.10
C PHE A 8 3.35 -8.39 0.19
N ASP A 9 4.02 -8.60 -0.95
CA ASP A 9 4.18 -7.57 -1.97
C ASP A 9 3.10 -7.76 -3.05
N PRO A 10 2.10 -6.85 -3.14
CA PRO A 10 1.04 -6.94 -4.14
C PRO A 10 1.51 -6.77 -5.59
N GLU A 11 2.74 -6.28 -5.83
CA GLU A 11 3.31 -6.22 -7.18
C GLU A 11 3.47 -7.62 -7.79
N HIS A 12 3.65 -8.67 -6.99
CA HIS A 12 3.72 -10.05 -7.51
C HIS A 12 2.47 -10.46 -8.28
N VAL A 13 1.29 -10.02 -7.84
CA VAL A 13 0.04 -10.22 -8.59
C VAL A 13 0.07 -9.42 -9.89
N GLY A 14 0.60 -8.20 -9.84
CA GLY A 14 0.82 -7.35 -11.02
C GLY A 14 1.76 -8.00 -12.04
N TYR A 15 2.87 -8.60 -11.60
CA TYR A 15 3.81 -9.31 -12.47
C TYR A 15 3.17 -10.55 -13.11
N LEU A 16 2.40 -11.33 -12.35
CA LEU A 16 1.63 -12.46 -12.90
C LEU A 16 0.68 -11.99 -14.00
N LEU A 17 -0.08 -10.92 -13.75
CA LEU A 17 -1.05 -10.40 -14.71
C LEU A 17 -0.38 -9.78 -15.94
N LYS A 18 0.74 -9.07 -15.77
CA LYS A 18 1.52 -8.50 -16.88
C LYS A 18 1.93 -9.55 -17.90
N VAL A 19 2.29 -10.75 -17.45
CA VAL A 19 2.65 -11.86 -18.34
C VAL A 19 1.41 -12.45 -19.01
N ASN A 20 0.35 -12.71 -18.23
CA ASN A 20 -0.80 -13.49 -18.68
C ASN A 20 -1.90 -12.67 -19.38
N LEU A 21 -1.84 -11.35 -19.30
CA LEU A 21 -2.75 -10.41 -19.98
C LEU A 21 -1.96 -9.47 -20.91
N SER A 22 -0.88 -9.98 -21.50
CA SER A 22 0.01 -9.21 -22.40
C SER A 22 -0.67 -8.78 -23.70
N ASP A 23 -1.82 -9.37 -24.03
CA ASP A 23 -2.71 -8.99 -25.12
C ASP A 23 -3.62 -7.79 -24.78
N GLN A 24 -3.69 -7.39 -23.51
CA GLN A 24 -4.50 -6.27 -23.03
C GLN A 24 -3.68 -4.98 -22.95
N GLN A 25 -4.32 -3.84 -23.24
CA GLN A 25 -3.68 -2.53 -23.16
C GLN A 25 -3.87 -1.92 -21.76
N PHE A 26 -2.76 -1.68 -21.06
CA PHE A 26 -2.72 -0.97 -19.78
C PHE A 26 -1.32 -0.39 -19.56
N THR A 27 -1.22 0.68 -18.77
CA THR A 27 0.08 1.28 -18.40
C THR A 27 0.50 0.93 -16.98
N ASP A 28 -0.47 0.57 -16.14
CA ASP A 28 -0.29 0.16 -14.76
C ASP A 28 -1.18 -1.06 -14.50
N PHE A 29 -0.62 -2.12 -13.89
CA PHE A 29 -1.40 -3.31 -13.55
C PHE A 29 -2.53 -2.99 -12.57
N GLN A 30 -2.44 -1.91 -11.79
CA GLN A 30 -3.50 -1.50 -10.87
C GLN A 30 -4.80 -1.09 -11.58
N GLN A 31 -4.71 -0.69 -12.85
CA GLN A 31 -5.87 -0.38 -13.70
C GLN A 31 -6.70 -1.63 -13.99
N LEU A 32 -6.11 -2.82 -13.96
CA LEU A 32 -6.76 -4.07 -14.27
C LEU A 32 -7.71 -4.48 -13.13
N PRO A 33 -9.03 -4.61 -13.38
CA PRO A 33 -9.94 -5.20 -12.40
C PRO A 33 -9.46 -6.57 -11.86
N PRO A 34 -8.83 -7.46 -12.67
CA PRO A 34 -8.21 -8.67 -12.14
C PRO A 34 -7.18 -8.44 -11.02
N TRP A 35 -6.38 -7.37 -11.08
CA TRP A 35 -5.41 -7.09 -10.04
C TRP A 35 -6.11 -6.74 -8.72
N ARG A 36 -7.12 -5.85 -8.79
CA ARG A 36 -7.91 -5.44 -7.62
C ARG A 36 -8.75 -6.58 -7.03
N ALA A 37 -9.13 -7.56 -7.83
CA ALA A 37 -9.81 -8.77 -7.37
C ALA A 37 -8.86 -9.81 -6.77
N LEU A 38 -7.68 -10.00 -7.37
CA LEU A 38 -6.74 -11.05 -6.99
C LEU A 38 -5.88 -10.69 -5.78
N VAL A 39 -5.51 -9.42 -5.58
CA VAL A 39 -4.74 -9.01 -4.40
C VAL A 39 -5.45 -9.41 -3.09
N PRO A 40 -6.74 -9.07 -2.87
CA PRO A 40 -7.47 -9.56 -1.70
C PRO A 40 -7.62 -11.08 -1.64
N ALA A 41 -7.75 -11.76 -2.79
CA ALA A 41 -7.86 -13.22 -2.84
C ALA A 41 -6.57 -13.91 -2.39
N VAL A 42 -5.42 -13.43 -2.84
CA VAL A 42 -4.11 -13.97 -2.46
C VAL A 42 -3.84 -13.70 -0.97
N ILE A 43 -4.17 -12.50 -0.49
CA ILE A 43 -4.05 -12.17 0.94
C ILE A 43 -4.91 -13.12 1.78
N ASP A 44 -6.16 -13.39 1.38
CA ASP A 44 -7.05 -14.33 2.08
C ASP A 44 -6.47 -15.74 2.13
N GLU A 45 -5.94 -16.26 1.01
CA GLU A 45 -5.28 -17.58 0.98
C GLU A 45 -4.06 -17.64 1.91
N ILE A 46 -3.23 -16.58 1.93
CA ILE A 46 -2.08 -16.50 2.85
C ILE A 46 -2.55 -16.53 4.31
N ILE A 47 -3.57 -15.74 4.66
CA ILE A 47 -4.11 -15.68 6.02
C ILE A 47 -4.70 -17.02 6.42
N ARG A 48 -5.54 -17.63 5.58
CA ARG A 48 -6.18 -18.93 5.85
C ARG A 48 -5.17 -20.06 6.01
N PHE A 49 -4.12 -20.07 5.19
CA PHE A 49 -3.10 -21.11 5.24
C PHE A 49 -2.19 -20.97 6.46
N THR A 50 -1.90 -19.75 6.91
CA THR A 50 -0.87 -19.51 7.93
C THR A 50 -1.41 -19.10 9.29
N GLY A 51 -2.66 -18.66 9.38
CA GLY A 51 -3.24 -18.06 10.57
C GLY A 51 -2.58 -16.72 10.97
N HIS A 52 -1.73 -16.15 10.13
CA HIS A 52 -0.96 -14.94 10.40
C HIS A 52 -1.58 -13.71 9.74
N HIS A 53 -1.35 -12.54 10.34
CA HIS A 53 -1.71 -11.26 9.72
C HIS A 53 -0.82 -10.99 8.49
N VAL A 54 -1.30 -10.13 7.59
CA VAL A 54 -0.54 -9.71 6.40
C VAL A 54 -0.34 -8.20 6.41
N ILE A 55 0.88 -7.77 6.15
CA ILE A 55 1.26 -6.38 5.89
C ILE A 55 1.54 -6.29 4.39
N ALA A 56 0.83 -5.41 3.69
CA ALA A 56 0.92 -5.26 2.24
C ALA A 56 1.23 -3.80 1.86
N PRO A 57 2.51 -3.38 1.81
CA PRO A 57 2.89 -2.07 1.31
C PRO A 57 2.51 -1.96 -0.16
N GLN A 58 1.80 -0.89 -0.53
CA GLN A 58 1.45 -0.59 -1.91
C GLN A 58 1.15 0.91 -2.06
N THR A 59 1.53 1.48 -3.20
CA THR A 59 1.14 2.84 -3.57
C THR A 59 -0.15 2.78 -4.39
N VAL A 60 -1.27 3.19 -3.80
CA VAL A 60 -2.58 3.27 -4.48
C VAL A 60 -3.05 4.72 -4.46
N LEU A 61 -2.99 5.41 -5.59
CA LEU A 61 -3.30 6.85 -5.70
C LEU A 61 -4.70 7.14 -6.25
N VAL A 62 -5.42 6.09 -6.67
CA VAL A 62 -6.78 6.19 -7.18
C VAL A 62 -7.75 5.68 -6.12
N GLU A 63 -8.61 6.57 -5.61
CA GLU A 63 -9.53 6.30 -4.50
C GLU A 63 -10.47 5.11 -4.78
N SER A 64 -11.00 4.99 -6.00
CA SER A 64 -11.86 3.86 -6.36
C SER A 64 -11.11 2.53 -6.33
N TYR A 65 -9.81 2.52 -6.66
CA TYR A 65 -9.01 1.29 -6.60
C TYR A 65 -8.79 0.85 -5.16
N TRP A 66 -8.54 1.82 -4.26
CA TRP A 66 -8.49 1.55 -2.82
C TRP A 66 -9.81 0.95 -2.31
N HIS A 67 -10.96 1.55 -2.66
CA HIS A 67 -12.26 1.02 -2.24
C HIS A 67 -12.53 -0.41 -2.72
N GLU A 68 -12.13 -0.76 -3.95
CA GLU A 68 -12.27 -2.13 -4.47
C GLU A 68 -11.39 -3.13 -3.68
N LEU A 69 -10.15 -2.75 -3.37
CA LEU A 69 -9.23 -3.57 -2.56
C LEU A 69 -9.76 -3.77 -1.14
N GLU A 70 -10.17 -2.68 -0.48
CA GLU A 70 -10.73 -2.70 0.87
C GLU A 70 -12.01 -3.55 0.93
N ALA A 71 -12.96 -3.30 0.02
CA ALA A 71 -14.20 -4.08 -0.06
C ALA A 71 -13.92 -5.57 -0.36
N GLY A 72 -12.91 -5.85 -1.19
CA GLY A 72 -12.47 -7.22 -1.48
C GLY A 72 -11.93 -7.94 -0.24
N LEU A 73 -11.18 -7.25 0.63
CA LEU A 73 -10.68 -7.82 1.89
C LEU A 73 -11.80 -7.97 2.92
N ARG A 74 -12.63 -6.94 3.11
CA ARG A 74 -13.75 -6.96 4.07
C ARG A 74 -14.80 -8.01 3.73
N SER A 75 -15.13 -8.19 2.45
CA SER A 75 -16.09 -9.23 2.02
C SER A 75 -15.60 -10.66 2.26
N ARG A 76 -14.29 -10.85 2.45
CA ARG A 76 -13.69 -12.13 2.86
C ARG A 76 -13.54 -12.29 4.37
N GLY A 77 -14.05 -11.33 5.15
CA GLY A 77 -14.06 -11.37 6.61
C GLY A 77 -12.81 -10.81 7.28
N HIS A 78 -11.95 -10.10 6.56
CA HIS A 78 -10.73 -9.52 7.11
C HIS A 78 -10.96 -8.10 7.63
N ASP A 79 -10.42 -7.82 8.82
CA ASP A 79 -10.23 -6.45 9.31
C ASP A 79 -9.08 -5.81 8.52
N VAL A 80 -9.34 -4.64 7.94
CA VAL A 80 -8.34 -3.84 7.21
C VAL A 80 -7.94 -2.65 8.07
N VAL A 81 -6.63 -2.44 8.22
CA VAL A 81 -6.05 -1.24 8.85
C VAL A 81 -5.21 -0.50 7.81
N HIS A 82 -5.69 0.67 7.40
CA HIS A 82 -5.01 1.55 6.44
C HIS A 82 -4.04 2.47 7.18
N VAL A 83 -2.74 2.25 6.97
CA VAL A 83 -1.68 3.13 7.46
C VAL A 83 -1.11 3.95 6.32
N LEU A 84 -1.31 5.27 6.36
CA LEU A 84 -0.69 6.20 5.43
C LEU A 84 0.67 6.66 5.97
N LEU A 85 1.72 6.39 5.20
CA LEU A 85 3.04 6.99 5.39
C LEU A 85 3.12 8.27 4.56
N ASP A 86 2.95 9.40 5.22
CA ASP A 86 2.84 10.71 4.61
C ASP A 86 4.19 11.46 4.66
N ALA A 87 4.48 12.26 3.64
CA ALA A 87 5.64 13.14 3.60
C ALA A 87 5.32 14.36 2.73
N ASP A 88 5.97 15.49 3.02
CA ASP A 88 5.89 16.65 2.12
C ASP A 88 6.63 16.40 0.80
N ALA A 89 6.34 17.26 -0.17
CA ALA A 89 6.89 17.18 -1.52
C ALA A 89 8.42 17.20 -1.50
N ASP A 90 9.02 18.15 -0.79
CA ASP A 90 10.48 18.31 -0.72
C ASP A 90 11.15 17.03 -0.20
N THR A 91 10.63 16.45 0.88
CA THR A 91 11.10 15.18 1.43
C THR A 91 10.97 14.03 0.42
N LEU A 92 9.87 13.98 -0.34
CA LEU A 92 9.67 12.95 -1.37
C LEU A 92 10.68 13.12 -2.51
N HIS A 93 10.88 14.34 -3.00
CA HIS A 93 11.88 14.66 -4.02
C HIS A 93 13.29 14.28 -3.54
N ASP A 94 13.68 14.71 -2.34
CA ASP A 94 14.99 14.39 -1.75
C ASP A 94 15.22 12.87 -1.62
N ARG A 95 14.19 12.12 -1.21
CA ARG A 95 14.27 10.65 -1.10
C ARG A 95 14.40 9.97 -2.45
N ILE A 96 13.62 10.42 -3.43
CA ILE A 96 13.72 9.93 -4.82
C ILE A 96 15.13 10.22 -5.37
N ASP A 97 15.68 11.39 -5.03
CA ASP A 97 16.99 11.80 -5.49
C ASP A 97 18.15 11.06 -4.81
N ALA A 98 17.97 10.73 -3.53
CA ALA A 98 18.93 9.98 -2.74
C ALA A 98 18.88 8.47 -3.01
N ASP A 99 17.81 7.94 -3.61
CA ASP A 99 17.69 6.50 -3.91
C ASP A 99 18.72 6.10 -4.99
N PRO A 100 19.72 5.27 -4.64
CA PRO A 100 20.70 4.79 -5.61
C PRO A 100 20.12 3.72 -6.54
N THR A 101 18.93 3.20 -6.23
CA THR A 101 18.18 2.25 -7.05
C THR A 101 17.15 2.99 -7.92
N GLY A 102 16.87 2.47 -9.12
CA GLY A 102 15.84 3.05 -9.99
C GLY A 102 16.17 4.42 -10.59
N THR A 103 17.45 4.66 -10.93
CA THR A 103 17.87 5.89 -11.61
C THR A 103 17.17 6.08 -12.96
N ASP A 104 16.82 4.99 -13.64
CA ASP A 104 16.07 4.95 -14.89
C ASP A 104 14.59 5.37 -14.73
N ILE A 105 13.98 5.09 -13.57
CA ILE A 105 12.58 5.44 -13.26
C ILE A 105 12.43 6.73 -12.44
N ARG A 106 13.53 7.39 -12.07
CA ARG A 106 13.53 8.62 -11.26
C ARG A 106 12.64 9.73 -11.83
N PRO A 107 12.69 10.09 -13.13
CA PRO A 107 11.81 11.12 -13.67
C PRO A 107 10.33 10.78 -13.50
N TRP A 108 9.98 9.51 -13.68
CA TRP A 108 8.63 8.99 -13.48
C TRP A 108 8.21 9.08 -12.02
N ARG A 109 9.11 8.77 -11.07
CA ARG A 109 8.85 8.92 -9.62
C ARG A 109 8.58 10.37 -9.22
N HIS A 110 9.33 11.32 -9.78
CA HIS A 110 9.07 12.74 -9.53
C HIS A 110 7.70 13.18 -10.05
N GLN A 111 7.30 12.73 -11.24
CA GLN A 111 5.95 13.01 -11.75
C GLN A 111 4.85 12.40 -10.85
N HIS A 112 5.14 11.30 -10.15
CA HIS A 112 4.19 10.69 -9.21
C HIS A 112 4.03 11.46 -7.90
N VAL A 113 4.94 12.38 -7.56
CA VAL A 113 4.79 13.23 -6.37
C VAL A 113 3.54 14.10 -6.49
N ASP A 114 3.32 14.74 -7.64
CA ASP A 114 2.13 15.57 -7.86
C ASP A 114 0.84 14.75 -7.77
N THR A 115 0.83 13.54 -8.36
CA THR A 115 -0.30 12.60 -8.27
C THR A 115 -0.58 12.22 -6.81
N TYR A 116 0.47 11.98 -6.02
CA TYR A 116 0.34 11.70 -4.60
C TYR A 116 -0.23 12.89 -3.83
N LEU A 117 0.27 14.11 -4.07
CA LEU A 117 -0.23 15.31 -3.41
C LEU A 117 -1.71 15.57 -3.74
N ALA A 118 -2.12 15.29 -4.98
CA ALA A 118 -3.53 15.36 -5.38
C ALA A 118 -4.40 14.29 -4.70
N ALA A 119 -3.85 13.09 -4.46
CA ALA A 119 -4.52 11.99 -3.76
C ALA A 119 -4.52 12.15 -2.22
N ARG A 120 -3.57 12.93 -1.67
CA ARG A 120 -3.33 13.08 -0.23
C ARG A 120 -4.59 13.41 0.59
N PRO A 121 -5.54 14.27 0.15
CA PRO A 121 -6.75 14.55 0.92
C PRO A 121 -7.60 13.30 1.19
N TRP A 122 -7.87 12.48 0.16
CA TRP A 122 -8.69 11.27 0.34
C TRP A 122 -7.91 10.16 1.05
N LEU A 123 -6.59 10.04 0.78
CA LEU A 123 -5.72 9.10 1.49
C LEU A 123 -5.70 9.38 2.99
N THR A 124 -5.60 10.66 3.37
CA THR A 124 -5.60 11.08 4.77
C THR A 124 -6.96 10.82 5.42
N ALA A 125 -8.05 11.11 4.70
CA ALA A 125 -9.41 10.91 5.21
C ALA A 125 -9.79 9.43 5.38
N SER A 126 -9.22 8.54 4.57
CA SER A 126 -9.50 7.09 4.60
C SER A 126 -8.53 6.28 5.48
N ALA A 127 -7.47 6.89 6.01
CA ALA A 127 -6.49 6.19 6.82
C ALA A 127 -6.90 6.04 8.29
N ASP A 128 -6.76 4.84 8.84
CA ASP A 128 -6.90 4.59 10.28
C ASP A 128 -5.74 5.21 11.08
N LEU A 129 -4.57 5.31 10.44
CA LEU A 129 -3.37 5.93 11.02
C LEU A 129 -2.57 6.67 9.96
N VAL A 130 -2.33 7.96 10.19
CA VAL A 130 -1.41 8.78 9.39
C VAL A 130 -0.10 8.99 10.17
N ILE A 131 1.02 8.66 9.53
CA ILE A 131 2.36 8.89 10.05
C ILE A 131 3.07 9.88 9.14
N ASN A 132 3.32 11.09 9.65
CA ASN A 132 4.17 12.06 8.98
C ASN A 132 5.64 11.61 9.08
N THR A 133 6.14 11.04 8.01
CA THR A 133 7.52 10.59 7.84
C THR A 133 8.49 11.69 7.43
N THR A 134 8.06 12.93 7.16
CA THR A 134 8.98 14.10 7.08
C THR A 134 9.78 14.19 8.38
N THR A 135 9.09 14.11 9.52
CA THR A 135 9.68 14.34 10.84
C THR A 135 9.80 13.08 11.68
N THR A 136 9.21 11.96 11.25
CA THR A 136 9.22 10.68 11.98
C THR A 136 10.14 9.67 11.30
N PRO A 137 11.29 9.31 11.88
CA PRO A 137 12.14 8.23 11.38
C PRO A 137 11.46 6.85 11.45
N ALA A 138 12.04 5.87 10.76
CA ALA A 138 11.47 4.53 10.61
C ALA A 138 11.19 3.81 11.95
N THR A 139 12.09 3.89 12.93
CA THR A 139 11.90 3.21 14.22
C THR A 139 10.70 3.77 15.00
N PRO A 140 10.62 5.09 15.27
CA PRO A 140 9.41 5.69 15.88
C PRO A 140 8.13 5.45 15.07
N ALA A 141 8.20 5.49 13.74
CA ALA A 141 7.05 5.18 12.88
C ALA A 141 6.55 3.74 13.12
N THR A 142 7.46 2.76 13.11
CA THR A 142 7.14 1.36 13.37
C THR A 142 6.52 1.15 14.75
N THR A 143 7.05 1.83 15.78
CA THR A 143 6.46 1.79 17.13
C THR A 143 5.04 2.34 17.15
N ARG A 144 4.77 3.44 16.43
CA ARG A 144 3.41 3.99 16.32
C ARG A 144 2.43 3.04 15.64
N ILE A 145 2.87 2.38 14.55
CA ILE A 145 2.07 1.34 13.88
C ILE A 145 1.76 0.20 14.83
N HIS A 146 2.79 -0.35 15.49
CA HIS A 146 2.61 -1.44 16.44
C HIS A 146 1.62 -1.08 17.55
N ASN A 147 1.79 0.08 18.18
CA ASN A 147 0.89 0.54 19.25
C ASN A 147 -0.53 0.79 18.76
N HIS A 148 -0.74 1.17 17.49
CA HIS A 148 -2.08 1.32 16.93
C HIS A 148 -2.76 -0.06 16.77
N LEU A 149 -2.01 -1.06 16.29
CA LEU A 149 -2.52 -2.41 16.05
C LEU A 149 -2.78 -3.22 17.33
N THR A 150 -2.07 -2.94 18.43
CA THR A 150 -2.20 -3.69 19.70
C THR A 150 -3.07 -3.01 20.76
N LYS A 151 -3.59 -1.81 20.48
CA LYS A 151 -4.54 -1.17 21.39
C LYS A 151 -5.81 -2.01 21.50
N PRO A 152 -6.33 -2.26 22.72
CA PRO A 152 -7.63 -2.89 22.89
C PRO A 152 -8.70 -2.06 22.17
N LYS A 153 -9.51 -2.69 21.31
CA LYS A 153 -10.73 -2.04 20.80
C LYS A 153 -11.60 -1.72 22.02
N ALA A 154 -11.94 -0.45 22.23
CA ALA A 154 -12.90 -0.08 23.27
C ALA A 154 -14.22 -0.82 22.98
N GLY A 155 -14.70 -1.59 23.96
CA GLY A 155 -15.92 -2.39 23.85
C GLY A 155 -17.19 -1.55 23.81
#